data_AF-A0A8J4VVK6-F1
#
_entry.id   AF-A0A8J4VVK6-F1
#
_cell.length_a   1.000
_cell.length_b   1.000
_cell.length_c   1.000
_cell.angle_alpha   90.00
_cell.angle_beta   90.00
_cell.angle_gamma   90.00
#
_symmetry.space_group_name_H-M   'P 1'
#
loop_
_entity.id
_entity.type
_entity.pdbx_description
1 polymer ?
#
loop_
_entity_poly.entity_id
_entity_poly.type
_entity_poly.pdbx_seq_one_letter_code
_entity_poly.pdbx_strand_id
1 'polypeptide(L)'
;MSLCSSLSLSLSLSSPKSLSFLPKTKPLSFNGGVSGSPVTSRFRASADVPDFLSADWLESRKKRPFGPRLNFSAEEAVQHQLDALKYNDQPRQDYGIEVLYRFAGFDPFERSTYFGPFFDLGQFERFRRIFHHSTYRVLLGHKDRKILSSLFVKENRFKQRVWIRGSRPEEEEIFQFTMAQRVGGSWDGYWLTESLLHDGDAFAGGLAY
;
A
#
# COMPACT_ATOMS: atom_id res chain seq x y z
N MET A 1 4.47 -41.53 40.22
CA MET A 1 3.43 -42.04 39.31
C MET A 1 3.19 -40.94 38.29
N SER A 2 3.87 -40.92 37.15
CA SER A 2 3.65 -41.73 35.94
C SER A 2 2.47 -41.21 35.10
N LEU A 3 2.82 -40.62 33.93
CA LEU A 3 2.14 -40.65 32.61
C LEU A 3 0.74 -39.98 32.50
N CYS A 4 0.23 -39.48 31.38
CA CYS A 4 0.64 -38.96 30.06
C CYS A 4 -0.69 -38.78 29.27
N SER A 5 -0.73 -37.89 28.27
CA SER A 5 -1.63 -37.94 27.07
C SER A 5 -3.12 -37.59 27.28
N SER A 6 -3.89 -36.98 26.37
CA SER A 6 -3.73 -36.64 24.95
C SER A 6 -4.82 -35.66 24.46
N LEU A 7 -4.49 -34.98 23.36
CA LEU A 7 -5.27 -34.15 22.43
C LEU A 7 -6.74 -34.56 22.15
N SER A 8 -7.58 -33.55 21.87
CA SER A 8 -8.42 -33.55 20.64
C SER A 8 -8.90 -32.14 20.26
N LEU A 9 -8.67 -31.79 19.00
CA LEU A 9 -9.20 -30.62 18.28
C LEU A 9 -10.55 -30.97 17.67
N SER A 10 -11.54 -30.07 17.74
CA SER A 10 -12.70 -30.08 16.85
C SER A 10 -12.95 -28.68 16.27
N LEU A 11 -12.68 -28.56 14.96
CA LEU A 11 -13.03 -27.42 14.11
C LEU A 11 -14.44 -27.66 13.54
N SER A 12 -15.42 -26.84 13.91
CA SER A 12 -16.73 -26.80 13.25
C SER A 12 -16.73 -25.73 12.15
N LEU A 13 -16.79 -26.19 10.90
CA LEU A 13 -16.88 -25.41 9.68
C LEU A 13 -18.31 -24.90 9.47
N SER A 14 -18.54 -23.58 9.57
CA SER A 14 -19.83 -22.96 9.23
C SER A 14 -19.84 -22.45 7.79
N SER A 15 -20.70 -23.02 6.95
CA SER A 15 -20.94 -22.61 5.56
C SER A 15 -21.73 -21.29 5.47
N PRO A 16 -21.40 -20.34 4.58
CA PRO A 16 -22.25 -19.19 4.33
C PRO A 16 -23.33 -19.49 3.27
N LYS A 17 -24.52 -18.92 3.51
CA LYS A 17 -25.75 -19.03 2.72
C LYS A 17 -25.62 -18.26 1.39
N SER A 18 -26.02 -18.87 0.28
CA SER A 18 -26.13 -18.19 -1.02
C SER A 18 -27.41 -17.35 -1.07
N LEU A 19 -27.28 -16.11 -1.55
CA LEU A 19 -28.40 -15.22 -1.88
C LEU A 19 -28.58 -15.24 -3.40
N SER A 20 -29.66 -15.86 -3.87
CA SER A 20 -30.09 -15.80 -5.27
C SER A 20 -31.05 -14.62 -5.45
N PHE A 21 -30.63 -13.60 -6.19
CA PHE A 21 -31.51 -12.52 -6.65
C PHE A 21 -31.94 -12.80 -8.10
N LEU A 22 -33.20 -13.22 -8.24
CA LEU A 22 -33.93 -13.28 -9.52
C LEU A 22 -34.59 -11.92 -9.79
N PRO A 23 -34.39 -11.27 -10.95
CA PRO A 23 -35.24 -10.17 -11.35
C PRO A 23 -36.50 -10.69 -12.06
N LYS A 24 -37.67 -10.36 -11.51
CA LYS A 24 -39.00 -10.55 -12.10
C LYS A 24 -39.16 -9.63 -13.33
N THR A 25 -39.33 -10.21 -14.51
CA THR A 25 -39.85 -9.49 -15.69
C THR A 25 -41.39 -9.47 -15.63
N LYS A 26 -41.99 -8.30 -15.91
CA LYS A 26 -43.42 -8.17 -16.26
C LYS A 26 -43.50 -7.82 -17.74
N PRO A 27 -44.33 -8.50 -18.55
CA PRO A 27 -44.65 -8.04 -19.90
C PRO A 27 -45.91 -7.17 -19.87
N LEU A 28 -45.88 -6.06 -20.60
CA LEU A 28 -47.07 -5.32 -21.01
C LEU A 28 -47.10 -5.35 -22.53
N SER A 29 -48.04 -6.13 -23.08
CA SER A 29 -48.46 -6.07 -24.48
C SER A 29 -49.62 -5.08 -24.59
N PHE A 30 -49.64 -4.24 -25.63
CA PHE A 30 -50.83 -4.08 -26.48
C PHE A 30 -50.52 -3.40 -27.83
N ASN A 31 -51.34 -3.79 -28.81
CA ASN A 31 -51.30 -3.60 -30.26
C ASN A 31 -51.31 -2.17 -30.81
N GLY A 32 -50.89 -2.03 -32.07
CA GLY A 32 -51.43 -1.02 -33.00
C GLY A 32 -50.52 -0.79 -34.22
N GLY A 33 -51.00 -1.11 -35.42
CA GLY A 33 -50.22 -1.03 -36.65
C GLY A 33 -50.15 0.34 -37.34
N VAL A 34 -49.59 0.30 -38.54
CA VAL A 34 -49.58 1.26 -39.66
C VAL A 34 -48.34 2.15 -39.81
N SER A 35 -47.93 2.18 -41.08
CA SER A 35 -46.81 2.82 -41.76
C SER A 35 -46.59 4.32 -41.51
N GLY A 36 -45.32 4.73 -41.50
CA GLY A 36 -44.91 6.11 -41.71
C GLY A 36 -43.48 6.35 -41.21
N SER A 37 -42.52 6.44 -42.13
CA SER A 37 -41.21 7.04 -41.81
C SER A 37 -41.39 8.55 -41.71
N PRO A 38 -40.87 9.18 -40.65
CA PRO A 38 -40.16 10.42 -40.90
C PRO A 38 -38.78 10.43 -40.22
N VAL A 39 -37.83 10.93 -41.01
CA VAL A 39 -36.44 11.23 -40.66
C VAL A 39 -36.40 12.06 -39.37
N THR A 40 -35.84 11.49 -38.31
CA THR A 40 -35.40 12.24 -37.14
C THR A 40 -33.88 12.19 -37.11
N SER A 41 -33.26 13.36 -37.35
CA SER A 41 -31.85 13.59 -37.08
C SER A 41 -31.58 13.29 -35.60
N ARG A 42 -31.10 12.08 -35.32
CA ARG A 42 -30.58 11.75 -33.99
C ARG A 42 -29.14 12.22 -33.98
N PHE A 43 -28.93 13.42 -33.45
CA PHE A 43 -27.66 13.76 -32.82
C PHE A 43 -27.42 12.71 -31.74
N ARG A 44 -26.62 11.70 -32.06
CA ARG A 44 -26.13 10.73 -31.08
C ARG A 44 -25.13 11.50 -30.23
N ALA A 45 -25.58 12.02 -29.09
CA ALA A 45 -24.67 12.36 -28.03
C ALA A 45 -23.94 11.06 -27.68
N SER A 46 -22.72 10.89 -28.19
CA SER A 46 -21.78 9.94 -27.63
C SER A 46 -21.51 10.48 -26.24
N ALA A 47 -22.27 9.99 -25.26
CA ALA A 47 -21.87 10.11 -23.88
C ALA A 47 -20.65 9.20 -23.77
N ASP A 48 -19.49 9.72 -24.16
CA ASP A 48 -18.19 9.21 -23.73
C ASP A 48 -18.14 9.48 -22.23
N VAL A 49 -18.91 8.68 -21.48
CA VAL A 49 -18.80 8.58 -20.04
C VAL A 49 -17.40 8.01 -19.82
N PRO A 50 -16.46 8.78 -19.22
CA PRO A 50 -15.14 8.27 -18.94
C PRO A 50 -15.31 6.98 -18.15
N ASP A 51 -14.66 5.91 -18.59
CA ASP A 51 -14.72 4.63 -17.88
C ASP A 51 -13.91 4.75 -16.59
N PHE A 52 -14.56 5.28 -15.54
CA PHE A 52 -13.98 5.57 -14.23
C PHE A 52 -13.45 4.30 -13.52
N LEU A 53 -13.64 3.11 -14.12
CA LEU A 53 -13.17 1.82 -13.66
C LEU A 53 -12.54 1.02 -14.83
N SER A 54 -11.63 1.64 -15.57
CA SER A 54 -10.89 0.98 -16.67
C SER A 54 -10.43 -0.42 -16.23
N ALA A 55 -10.63 -1.43 -17.08
CA ALA A 55 -10.31 -2.83 -16.76
C ALA A 55 -8.86 -3.02 -16.25
N ASP A 56 -7.93 -2.20 -16.73
CA ASP A 56 -6.54 -2.15 -16.26
C ASP A 56 -6.41 -1.83 -14.77
N TRP A 57 -7.29 -0.98 -14.23
CA TRP A 57 -7.33 -0.66 -12.80
C TRP A 57 -7.67 -1.89 -11.96
N LEU A 58 -8.66 -2.68 -12.37
CA LEU A 58 -9.09 -3.88 -11.66
C LEU A 58 -8.03 -5.00 -11.75
N GLU A 59 -7.45 -5.21 -12.94
CA GLU A 59 -6.39 -6.20 -13.16
C GLU A 59 -5.11 -5.87 -12.40
N SER A 60 -4.75 -4.58 -12.30
CA SER A 60 -3.57 -4.16 -11.54
C SER A 60 -3.69 -4.57 -10.06
N ARG A 61 -4.86 -4.39 -9.43
CA ARG A 61 -5.10 -4.75 -8.02
C ARG A 61 -5.15 -6.25 -7.76
N LYS A 62 -5.37 -7.10 -8.77
CA LYS A 62 -5.31 -8.57 -8.60
C LYS A 62 -3.90 -9.05 -8.26
N LYS A 63 -2.87 -8.35 -8.74
CA LYS A 63 -1.48 -8.64 -8.38
C LYS A 63 -1.15 -7.97 -7.05
N ARG A 64 -0.87 -8.80 -6.04
CA ARG A 64 -0.35 -8.32 -4.75
C ARG A 64 0.90 -7.48 -5.01
N PRO A 65 1.07 -6.31 -4.36
CA PRO A 65 2.25 -5.47 -4.55
C PRO A 65 3.52 -6.25 -4.24
N PHE A 66 4.69 -5.75 -4.60
CA PHE A 66 5.92 -6.30 -4.03
C PHE A 66 5.90 -6.15 -2.49
N GLY A 67 6.55 -7.07 -1.77
CA GLY A 67 6.52 -7.09 -0.31
C GLY A 67 7.71 -7.83 0.28
N PRO A 68 7.83 -7.85 1.62
CA PRO A 68 8.97 -8.44 2.31
C PRO A 68 9.07 -9.94 2.05
N ARG A 69 10.31 -10.44 1.98
CA ARG A 69 10.64 -11.85 1.75
C ARG A 69 11.67 -12.32 2.78
N LEU A 70 11.60 -13.60 3.14
CA LEU A 70 12.46 -14.22 4.14
C LEU A 70 13.95 -14.20 3.74
N ASN A 71 14.24 -14.22 2.44
CA ASN A 71 15.61 -14.26 1.91
C ASN A 71 16.24 -12.87 1.73
N PHE A 72 15.56 -11.79 2.09
CA PHE A 72 16.13 -10.44 1.98
C PHE A 72 17.03 -10.12 3.15
N SER A 73 18.17 -9.51 2.85
CA SER A 73 18.93 -8.77 3.86
C SER A 73 18.20 -7.47 4.22
N ALA A 74 18.57 -6.87 5.36
CA ALA A 74 18.02 -5.58 5.76
C ALA A 74 18.29 -4.48 4.70
N GLU A 75 19.46 -4.53 4.05
CA GLU A 75 19.88 -3.59 3.01
C GLU A 75 19.10 -3.78 1.72
N GLU A 76 18.90 -5.03 1.29
CA GLU A 76 18.09 -5.36 0.11
C GLU A 76 16.63 -4.94 0.31
N ALA A 77 16.10 -5.14 1.51
CA ALA A 77 14.74 -4.70 1.85
C ALA A 77 14.59 -3.18 1.74
N VAL A 78 15.58 -2.38 2.17
CA VAL A 78 15.56 -0.92 1.98
C VAL A 78 15.72 -0.56 0.51
N GLN A 79 16.63 -1.22 -0.20
CA GLN A 79 16.87 -0.98 -1.62
C GLN A 79 15.61 -1.19 -2.46
N HIS A 80 14.89 -2.31 -2.26
CA HIS A 80 13.66 -2.58 -2.99
C HIS A 80 12.55 -1.57 -2.70
N GLN A 81 12.47 -1.10 -1.46
CA GLN A 81 11.54 -0.05 -1.07
C GLN A 81 11.86 1.27 -1.77
N LEU A 82 13.14 1.66 -1.81
CA LEU A 82 13.59 2.85 -2.54
C LEU A 82 13.36 2.73 -4.05
N ASP A 83 13.61 1.56 -4.64
CA ASP A 83 13.30 1.32 -6.05
C ASP A 83 11.81 1.45 -6.36
N ALA A 84 10.95 0.94 -5.47
CA ALA A 84 9.52 1.10 -5.62
C ALA A 84 9.08 2.58 -5.55
N LEU A 85 9.68 3.37 -4.65
CA LEU A 85 9.42 4.81 -4.54
C LEU A 85 9.96 5.62 -5.72
N LYS A 86 11.08 5.21 -6.31
CA LYS A 86 11.64 5.79 -7.54
C LYS A 86 10.66 5.66 -8.70
N TYR A 87 9.95 4.53 -8.79
CA TYR A 87 8.94 4.26 -9.82
C TYR A 87 7.52 4.22 -9.22
N ASN A 88 7.20 5.21 -8.36
CA ASN A 88 6.01 5.18 -7.51
C ASN A 88 4.69 4.86 -8.25
N ASP A 89 4.50 5.39 -9.46
CA ASP A 89 3.23 5.29 -10.18
C ASP A 89 3.21 4.15 -11.22
N GLN A 90 4.12 3.18 -11.12
CA GLN A 90 4.18 2.01 -11.99
C GLN A 90 4.07 0.71 -11.18
N PRO A 91 3.17 -0.23 -11.56
CA PRO A 91 2.28 -0.21 -12.73
C PRO A 91 0.99 0.60 -12.54
N ARG A 92 0.73 1.11 -11.33
CA ARG A 92 -0.45 1.94 -10.99
C ARG A 92 -0.02 3.08 -10.09
N GLN A 93 -0.88 4.10 -9.99
CA GLN A 93 -0.66 5.23 -9.10
C GLN A 93 -0.38 4.79 -7.65
N ASP A 94 0.60 5.42 -7.01
CA ASP A 94 1.00 5.17 -5.61
C ASP A 94 1.42 3.73 -5.29
N TYR A 95 1.80 2.94 -6.30
CA TYR A 95 2.32 1.59 -6.12
C TYR A 95 3.57 1.54 -5.24
N GLY A 96 4.48 2.51 -5.36
CA GLY A 96 5.67 2.60 -4.50
C GLY A 96 5.32 2.70 -3.02
N ILE A 97 4.33 3.54 -2.70
CA ILE A 97 3.78 3.68 -1.35
C ILE A 97 3.09 2.40 -0.89
N GLU A 98 2.35 1.71 -1.75
CA GLU A 98 1.75 0.41 -1.42
C GLU A 98 2.83 -0.63 -1.05
N VAL A 99 3.94 -0.66 -1.79
CA VAL A 99 5.08 -1.53 -1.44
C VAL A 99 5.60 -1.16 -0.06
N LEU A 100 5.87 0.11 0.21
CA LEU A 100 6.34 0.57 1.52
C LEU A 100 5.38 0.18 2.66
N TYR A 101 4.08 0.35 2.44
CA TYR A 101 3.04 -0.04 3.39
C TYR A 101 3.09 -1.53 3.73
N ARG A 102 3.42 -2.39 2.75
CA ARG A 102 3.58 -3.83 2.97
C ARG A 102 4.86 -4.20 3.74
N PHE A 103 5.89 -3.38 3.64
CA PHE A 103 7.10 -3.52 4.45
C PHE A 103 6.93 -2.94 5.85
N ALA A 104 5.90 -2.13 6.08
CA ALA A 104 5.71 -1.47 7.35
C ALA A 104 5.41 -2.47 8.46
N GLY A 105 6.25 -2.46 9.49
CA GLY A 105 6.20 -3.38 10.61
C GLY A 105 5.39 -2.86 11.79
N PHE A 106 4.41 -1.99 11.60
CA PHE A 106 3.54 -1.51 12.68
C PHE A 106 2.23 -2.32 12.77
N ASP A 107 1.55 -2.25 13.91
CA ASP A 107 0.22 -2.83 14.07
C ASP A 107 -0.85 -1.89 13.46
N PRO A 108 -1.63 -2.32 12.45
CA PRO A 108 -2.68 -1.49 11.85
C PRO A 108 -3.76 -1.02 12.82
N PHE A 109 -3.93 -1.67 13.97
CA PHE A 109 -4.95 -1.29 14.96
C PHE A 109 -4.42 -0.33 16.03
N GLU A 110 -3.13 -0.03 16.02
CA GLU A 110 -2.48 0.86 16.98
C GLU A 110 -1.92 2.12 16.32
N ARG A 111 -1.73 3.18 17.12
CA ARG A 111 -1.03 4.38 16.68
C ARG A 111 0.47 4.09 16.59
N SER A 112 1.07 4.45 15.48
CA SER A 112 2.48 4.15 15.18
C SER A 112 3.33 5.41 15.12
N THR A 113 4.57 5.30 15.58
CA THR A 113 5.62 6.33 15.47
C THR A 113 6.47 6.15 14.20
N TYR A 114 5.95 5.46 13.18
CA TYR A 114 6.68 5.14 11.95
C TYR A 114 7.31 6.37 11.28
N PHE A 115 6.62 7.52 11.30
CA PHE A 115 7.10 8.80 10.77
C PHE A 115 7.53 9.78 11.86
N GLY A 116 7.83 9.30 13.08
CA GLY A 116 8.20 10.12 14.23
C GLY A 116 7.03 10.33 15.19
N PRO A 117 6.13 11.30 14.95
CA PRO A 117 4.91 11.47 15.75
C PRO A 117 3.95 10.27 15.64
N PHE A 118 3.02 10.17 16.60
CA PHE A 118 2.00 9.12 16.61
C PHE A 118 0.93 9.37 15.55
N PHE A 119 0.88 8.54 14.52
CA PHE A 119 -0.16 8.57 13.50
C PHE A 119 -1.02 7.30 13.54
N ASP A 120 -2.29 7.45 13.18
CA ASP A 120 -3.12 6.32 12.78
C ASP A 120 -2.76 5.97 11.33
N LEU A 121 -2.00 4.88 11.17
CA LEU A 121 -1.46 4.44 9.88
C LEU A 121 -2.12 3.16 9.38
N GLY A 122 -3.08 2.57 10.12
CA GLY A 122 -3.74 1.33 9.71
C GLY A 122 -4.59 1.45 8.45
N GLN A 123 -4.95 2.68 8.09
CA GLN A 123 -5.60 2.99 6.83
C GLN A 123 -4.56 3.42 5.81
N PHE A 124 -4.51 2.71 4.67
CA PHE A 124 -3.59 3.01 3.59
C PHE A 124 -3.66 4.48 3.13
N GLU A 125 -4.86 5.06 3.08
CA GLU A 125 -5.06 6.45 2.68
C GLU A 125 -4.38 7.44 3.62
N ARG A 126 -4.32 7.15 4.92
CA ARG A 126 -3.61 8.00 5.90
C ARG A 126 -2.10 7.90 5.70
N PHE A 127 -1.59 6.69 5.52
CA PHE A 127 -0.19 6.45 5.20
C PHE A 127 0.23 7.13 3.89
N ARG A 128 -0.58 7.00 2.83
CA ARG A 128 -0.38 7.61 1.51
C ARG A 128 -0.37 9.13 1.55
N ARG A 129 -1.27 9.74 2.33
CA ARG A 129 -1.35 11.21 2.46
C ARG A 129 -0.05 11.81 2.99
N ILE A 130 0.67 11.11 3.86
CA ILE A 130 1.94 11.59 4.40
C ILE A 130 2.92 11.82 3.24
N PHE A 131 3.12 10.84 2.36
CA PHE A 131 4.04 11.01 1.22
C PHE A 131 3.68 12.17 0.29
N HIS A 132 2.40 12.49 0.11
CA HIS A 132 2.00 13.59 -0.79
C HIS A 132 2.03 14.97 -0.16
N HIS A 133 1.87 15.08 1.17
CA HIS A 133 1.68 16.37 1.86
C HIS A 133 2.78 16.77 2.83
N SER A 134 3.80 15.93 3.05
CA SER A 134 4.84 16.17 4.06
C SER A 134 6.24 16.21 3.46
N THR A 135 7.26 16.30 4.33
CA THR A 135 8.69 16.20 4.02
C THR A 135 9.06 14.96 3.21
N TYR A 136 8.21 13.93 3.22
CA TYR A 136 8.45 12.65 2.53
C TYR A 136 8.16 12.67 1.02
N ARG A 137 7.62 13.76 0.45
CA ARG A 137 7.35 13.86 -1.00
C ARG A 137 8.60 13.65 -1.85
N VAL A 138 9.75 14.07 -1.35
CA VAL A 138 11.06 13.96 -2.02
C VAL A 138 11.40 12.52 -2.40
N LEU A 139 10.85 11.54 -1.68
CA LEU A 139 11.03 10.12 -1.96
C LEU A 139 10.30 9.67 -3.24
N LEU A 140 9.20 10.31 -3.60
CA LEU A 140 8.37 9.92 -4.74
C LEU A 140 9.01 10.37 -6.05
N GLY A 141 9.30 9.42 -6.94
CA GLY A 141 9.87 9.75 -8.25
C GLY A 141 11.27 10.36 -8.17
N HIS A 142 12.03 10.04 -7.11
CA HIS A 142 13.38 10.57 -6.92
C HIS A 142 14.31 10.16 -8.07
N LYS A 143 15.23 11.06 -8.44
CA LYS A 143 16.17 10.83 -9.54
C LYS A 143 17.31 9.93 -9.09
N ASP A 144 17.93 10.32 -7.99
CA ASP A 144 19.12 9.68 -7.44
C ASP A 144 18.97 9.43 -5.94
N ARG A 145 19.74 8.44 -5.48
CA ARG A 145 19.87 8.11 -4.07
C ARG A 145 21.30 7.71 -3.77
N LYS A 146 21.76 8.03 -2.56
CA LYS A 146 23.08 7.65 -2.07
C LYS A 146 22.96 7.14 -0.63
N ILE A 147 23.48 5.95 -0.38
CA ILE A 147 23.60 5.42 0.98
C ILE A 147 24.71 6.22 1.67
N LEU A 148 24.37 6.89 2.76
CA LEU A 148 25.32 7.66 3.57
C LEU A 148 25.94 6.78 4.65
N SER A 149 25.14 5.96 5.32
CA SER A 149 25.60 5.02 6.34
C SER A 149 24.65 3.83 6.49
N SER A 150 25.23 2.69 6.87
CA SER A 150 24.54 1.45 7.25
C SER A 150 25.06 1.01 8.62
N LEU A 151 24.18 0.65 9.54
CA LEU A 151 24.55 0.27 10.90
C LEU A 151 23.61 -0.81 11.46
N PHE A 152 24.16 -1.95 11.88
CA PHE A 152 23.45 -2.89 12.74
C PHE A 152 23.53 -2.39 14.19
N VAL A 153 22.40 -1.93 14.72
CA VAL A 153 22.28 -1.49 16.13
C VAL A 153 22.26 -2.70 17.05
N LYS A 154 21.59 -3.78 16.61
CA LYS A 154 21.51 -5.10 17.24
C LYS A 154 21.42 -6.16 16.12
N GLU A 155 21.50 -7.43 16.48
CA GLU A 155 21.37 -8.56 15.53
C GLU A 155 20.10 -8.46 14.69
N ASN A 156 18.97 -8.10 15.32
CA ASN A 156 17.67 -7.99 14.68
C ASN A 156 17.25 -6.54 14.37
N ARG A 157 18.16 -5.56 14.43
CA ARG A 157 17.83 -4.15 14.20
C ARG A 157 18.90 -3.43 13.41
N PHE A 158 18.50 -2.91 12.26
CA PHE A 158 19.36 -2.27 11.28
C PHE A 158 18.90 -0.84 11.02
N LYS A 159 19.84 0.09 10.84
CA LYS A 159 19.58 1.48 10.47
C LYS A 159 20.37 1.83 9.23
N GLN A 160 19.73 2.56 8.32
CA GLN A 160 20.38 3.05 7.11
C GLN A 160 19.98 4.50 6.86
N ARG A 161 20.98 5.38 6.70
CA ARG A 161 20.77 6.76 6.29
C ARG A 161 20.98 6.87 4.78
N VAL A 162 20.03 7.48 4.12
CA VAL A 162 19.99 7.59 2.67
C VAL A 162 19.73 9.04 2.31
N TRP A 163 20.62 9.61 1.50
CA TRP A 163 20.39 10.88 0.83
C TRP A 163 19.59 10.63 -0.44
N ILE A 164 18.58 11.46 -0.67
CA ILE A 164 17.64 11.35 -1.77
C ILE A 164 17.58 12.67 -2.51
N ARG A 165 17.69 12.61 -3.83
CA ARG A 165 17.46 13.74 -4.73
C ARG A 165 16.11 13.60 -5.40
N GLY A 166 15.19 14.50 -5.05
CA GLY A 166 13.83 14.56 -5.59
C GLY A 166 13.77 14.85 -7.09
N SER A 167 12.54 14.90 -7.59
CA SER A 167 12.27 15.19 -9.01
C SER A 167 12.48 16.67 -9.35
N ARG A 168 12.22 17.57 -8.39
CA ARG A 168 12.37 19.02 -8.54
C ARG A 168 13.85 19.44 -8.37
N PRO A 169 14.28 20.53 -9.02
CA PRO A 169 15.59 21.10 -8.73
C PRO A 169 15.67 21.51 -7.24
N GLU A 170 16.84 21.32 -6.63
CA GLU A 170 17.15 21.67 -5.23
C GLU A 170 16.34 20.92 -4.13
N GLU A 171 15.53 19.94 -4.50
CA GLU A 171 14.81 19.10 -3.55
C GLU A 171 15.70 17.92 -3.13
N GLU A 172 16.47 18.10 -2.06
CA GLU A 172 17.41 17.10 -1.54
C GLU A 172 17.20 16.89 -0.05
N GLU A 173 17.03 15.64 0.37
CA GLU A 173 16.71 15.31 1.76
C GLU A 173 17.42 14.03 2.22
N ILE A 174 17.62 13.90 3.53
CA ILE A 174 18.21 12.72 4.13
C ILE A 174 17.15 12.01 4.98
N PHE A 175 17.01 10.71 4.78
CA PHE A 175 16.09 9.86 5.52
C PHE A 175 16.83 8.73 6.23
N GLN A 176 16.36 8.39 7.42
CA GLN A 176 16.82 7.24 8.18
C GLN A 176 15.75 6.14 8.17
N PHE A 177 16.06 5.03 7.52
CA PHE A 177 15.31 3.79 7.63
C PHE A 177 15.76 3.05 8.89
N THR A 178 14.81 2.67 9.73
CA THR A 178 15.03 1.69 10.79
C THR A 178 14.29 0.41 10.43
N MET A 179 15.05 -0.66 10.24
CA MET A 179 14.56 -1.99 9.94
C MET A 179 14.65 -2.86 11.18
N ALA A 180 13.64 -3.70 11.39
CA ALA A 180 13.61 -4.69 12.46
C ALA A 180 13.31 -6.06 11.86
N GLN A 181 14.10 -7.07 12.24
CA GLN A 181 13.82 -8.45 11.92
C GLN A 181 12.82 -8.98 12.94
N ARG A 182 11.68 -9.47 12.45
CA ARG A 182 10.65 -10.05 13.31
C ARG A 182 11.12 -11.40 13.84
N VAL A 183 10.85 -11.63 15.13
CA VAL A 183 11.15 -12.88 15.83
C VAL A 183 9.84 -13.50 16.29
N GLY A 184 9.56 -14.71 15.82
CA GLY A 184 8.34 -15.46 16.09
C GLY A 184 7.11 -15.04 15.27
N GLY A 185 6.09 -15.90 15.29
CA GLY A 185 4.86 -15.73 14.54
C GLY A 185 5.00 -16.03 13.04
N SER A 186 4.03 -15.60 12.24
CA SER A 186 3.99 -15.85 10.79
C SER A 186 4.99 -15.02 9.98
N TRP A 187 5.62 -14.02 10.60
CA TRP A 187 6.59 -13.11 9.99
C TRP A 187 8.01 -13.35 10.52
N ASP A 188 8.26 -14.49 11.18
CA ASP A 188 9.56 -14.80 11.76
C ASP A 188 10.67 -14.78 10.69
N GLY A 189 11.76 -14.08 11.00
CA GLY A 189 12.91 -13.89 10.11
C GLY A 189 12.77 -12.79 9.06
N TYR A 190 11.59 -12.18 8.87
CA TYR A 190 11.38 -11.12 7.88
C TYR A 190 11.89 -9.77 8.38
N TRP A 191 12.56 -9.02 7.50
CA TRP A 191 12.91 -7.62 7.73
C TRP A 191 11.75 -6.70 7.36
N LEU A 192 11.25 -5.97 8.36
CA LEU A 192 10.20 -4.97 8.22
C LEU A 192 10.73 -3.59 8.60
N THR A 193 10.11 -2.54 8.07
CA THR A 193 10.45 -1.16 8.42
C THR A 193 9.71 -0.77 9.68
N GLU A 194 10.46 -0.50 10.75
CA GLU A 194 9.96 0.00 12.02
C GLU A 194 9.66 1.50 11.92
N SER A 195 10.55 2.26 11.29
CA SER A 195 10.37 3.70 11.08
C SER A 195 11.11 4.22 9.85
N LEU A 196 10.56 5.27 9.26
CA LEU A 196 11.17 6.07 8.21
C LEU A 196 11.15 7.53 8.67
N LEU A 197 12.30 8.04 9.10
CA LEU A 197 12.41 9.37 9.71
C LEU A 197 13.18 10.32 8.80
N HIS A 198 12.75 11.58 8.74
CA HIS A 198 13.56 12.65 8.18
C HIS A 198 14.69 13.00 9.16
N ASP A 199 15.91 13.16 8.66
CA ASP A 199 17.10 13.34 9.49
C ASP A 199 17.16 14.73 10.16
N GLY A 200 16.49 15.72 9.56
CA GLY A 200 16.34 17.08 10.12
C GLY A 200 15.38 17.16 11.31
N ASP A 201 14.52 16.15 11.52
CA ASP A 201 13.53 16.12 12.60
C ASP A 201 14.12 15.72 13.96
N ALA A 202 15.42 15.47 14.07
CA ALA A 202 16.08 15.29 15.36
C ALA A 202 16.04 16.55 16.26
N PHE A 203 15.69 17.73 15.70
CA PHE A 203 15.64 19.00 16.43
C PHE A 203 14.35 19.83 16.26
N ALA A 204 13.37 19.40 15.47
CA ALA A 204 12.13 20.15 15.26
C ALA A 204 10.94 19.51 16.01
N GLY A 205 10.91 19.69 17.33
CA GLY A 205 9.69 19.47 18.08
C GLY A 205 8.59 20.42 17.58
N GLY A 206 7.54 19.88 16.96
CA GLY A 206 6.30 20.60 16.74
C GLY A 206 5.76 20.58 15.31
N LEU A 207 5.16 19.46 14.92
CA LEU A 207 4.00 19.49 14.03
C LEU A 207 2.82 18.87 14.79
N ALA A 208 2.19 19.72 15.61
CA ALA A 208 0.85 19.47 16.10
C ALA A 208 -0.12 19.61 14.92
N TYR A 209 -0.91 18.56 14.68
CA TYR A 209 -2.18 18.65 13.96
C TYR A 209 -3.30 18.44 14.98
#